data_AF-A0A1A0XXG2-F1
#
_entry.id   AF-A0A1A0XXG2-F1
#
_cell.length_a   1.000
_cell.length_b   1.000
_cell.length_c   1.000
_cell.angle_alpha   90.00
_cell.angle_beta   90.00
_cell.angle_gamma   90.00
#
_symmetry.space_group_name_H-M   'P 1'
#
loop_
_entity.id
_entity.type
_entity.pdbx_description
1 polymer ?
#
loop_
_entity_poly.entity_id
_entity_poly.type
_entity_poly.pdbx_seq_one_letter_code
_entity_poly.pdbx_strand_id
1 'polypeptide(L)'
;MPHLLVLHDTDCDRSYWVHVTADAIISTGNGVKIHVPESNTVDGGHYDDLVRVAVGNREGYQWEGSAWRGGATVSRSDRLRYALLTPRLIAPHPNLSVSELSPESALALLVKMRLHDLDSTNPRETKVPSIEEAQSSDEWAWQLYAATYGVVVDGDGTEALSLLIDTAGSPFERAAAASIACALLVERGEPDRALELASQVVEGDDCEPADHAWLLTHIARCFAELGRFEEASEKALKVQSMQGLPALRS
;
A
#
# COMPACT_ATOMS: atom_id res chain seq x y z
N MET A 1 13.32 6.30 -0.91
CA MET A 1 13.57 4.98 -0.29
C MET A 1 15.04 4.88 0.02
N PRO A 2 15.43 4.39 1.21
CA PRO A 2 16.81 4.02 1.47
C PRO A 2 17.21 2.84 0.56
N HIS A 3 18.40 2.89 -0.03
CA HIS A 3 18.94 1.82 -0.85
C HIS A 3 20.17 1.23 -0.16
N LEU A 4 20.21 -0.09 -0.01
CA LEU A 4 21.36 -0.83 0.51
C LEU A 4 22.01 -1.60 -0.63
N LEU A 5 23.34 -1.50 -0.74
CA LEU A 5 24.14 -2.40 -1.58
C LEU A 5 24.74 -3.47 -0.67
N VAL A 6 24.50 -4.73 -1.01
CA VAL A 6 25.06 -5.89 -0.30
C VAL A 6 25.93 -6.69 -1.27
N LEU A 7 27.17 -6.96 -0.87
CA LEU A 7 28.10 -7.81 -1.61
C LEU A 7 28.35 -9.08 -0.81
N HIS A 8 28.16 -10.23 -1.43
CA HIS A 8 28.42 -11.52 -0.82
C HIS A 8 29.74 -12.09 -1.32
N ASP A 9 30.64 -12.40 -0.39
CA ASP A 9 31.90 -13.11 -0.62
C ASP A 9 31.67 -14.60 -0.45
N THR A 10 31.77 -15.33 -1.56
CA THR A 10 31.54 -16.78 -1.64
C THR A 10 32.66 -17.62 -1.04
N ASP A 11 33.86 -17.06 -0.87
CA ASP A 11 35.02 -17.80 -0.37
C ASP A 11 34.99 -17.89 1.17
N CYS A 12 34.50 -16.84 1.84
CA CYS A 12 34.40 -16.80 3.29
C CYS A 12 32.97 -16.83 3.85
N ASP A 13 31.96 -17.00 2.98
CA ASP A 13 30.53 -17.02 3.30
C ASP A 13 30.09 -15.82 4.14
N ARG A 14 30.54 -14.62 3.73
CA ARG A 14 30.27 -13.36 4.43
C ARG A 14 29.71 -12.33 3.49
N SER A 15 28.76 -11.56 4.00
CA SER A 15 28.16 -10.45 3.26
C SER A 15 28.59 -9.13 3.89
N TYR A 16 28.84 -8.14 3.03
CA TYR A 16 29.23 -6.78 3.39
C TYR A 16 28.19 -5.80 2.86
N TRP A 17 28.01 -4.66 3.54
CA TRP A 17 26.94 -3.73 3.19
C TRP A 17 27.38 -2.26 3.23
N VAL A 18 26.68 -1.44 2.46
CA VAL A 18 26.78 0.03 2.53
C VAL A 18 25.42 0.67 2.23
N HIS A 19 25.13 1.76 2.94
CA HIS A 19 24.00 2.63 2.63
C HIS A 19 24.34 3.48 1.40
N VAL A 20 23.52 3.39 0.36
CA VAL A 20 23.71 4.15 -0.88
C VAL A 20 23.13 5.56 -0.69
N THR A 21 24.01 6.48 -0.30
CA THR A 21 23.73 7.93 -0.24
C THR A 21 24.44 8.67 -1.37
N ALA A 22 24.06 9.94 -1.63
CA ALA A 22 24.75 10.76 -2.62
C ALA A 22 26.26 10.87 -2.35
N ASP A 23 26.66 10.94 -1.07
CA ASP A 23 28.06 11.02 -0.65
C ASP A 23 28.83 9.71 -0.86
N ALA A 24 28.12 8.57 -0.87
CA ALA A 24 28.71 7.25 -1.10
C ALA A 24 28.96 6.97 -2.60
N ILE A 25 28.39 7.77 -3.50
CA ILE A 25 28.48 7.59 -4.95
C ILE A 25 29.59 8.48 -5.51
N ILE A 26 30.66 7.86 -6.00
CA ILE A 26 31.80 8.55 -6.62
C ILE A 26 31.71 8.40 -8.13
N SER A 27 31.57 9.52 -8.86
CA SER A 27 31.61 9.50 -10.33
C SER A 27 33.04 9.24 -10.84
N THR A 28 33.17 8.36 -11.83
CA THR A 28 34.45 8.01 -12.45
C THR A 28 34.54 8.43 -13.92
N GLY A 29 33.66 9.32 -14.38
CA GLY A 29 33.59 9.79 -15.78
C GLY A 29 32.86 8.84 -16.73
N ASN A 30 32.97 7.52 -16.54
CA ASN A 30 32.29 6.49 -17.34
C ASN A 30 31.28 5.64 -16.53
N GLY A 31 31.03 6.00 -15.27
CA GLY A 31 30.19 5.24 -14.36
C GLY A 31 30.30 5.75 -12.93
N VAL A 32 29.81 4.95 -11.99
CA VAL A 32 29.86 5.24 -10.56
C VAL A 32 30.58 4.13 -9.80
N LYS A 33 31.27 4.52 -8.73
CA LYS A 33 31.84 3.60 -7.74
C LYS A 33 31.20 3.88 -6.39
N ILE A 34 30.88 2.81 -5.68
CA ILE A 34 30.41 2.84 -4.31
C ILE A 34 31.39 1.98 -3.51
N HIS A 35 31.96 2.54 -2.46
CA HIS A 35 32.90 1.83 -1.60
C HIS A 35 32.14 1.08 -0.50
N VAL A 36 32.30 -0.24 -0.44
CA VAL A 36 31.72 -1.10 0.61
C VAL A 36 32.82 -1.45 1.62
N PRO A 37 32.77 -0.94 2.87
CA PRO A 37 33.80 -1.24 3.86
C PRO A 37 33.77 -2.72 4.29
N GLU A 38 34.94 -3.37 4.35
CA GLU A 38 35.07 -4.74 4.87
C GLU A 38 34.64 -4.87 6.34
N SER A 39 34.68 -3.77 7.10
CA SER A 39 34.17 -3.73 8.47
C SER A 39 32.65 -3.86 8.57
N ASN A 40 31.92 -3.44 7.53
CA ASN A 40 30.46 -3.40 7.54
C ASN A 40 29.91 -4.76 7.11
N THR A 41 29.87 -5.70 8.05
CA THR A 41 29.39 -7.05 7.81
C THR A 41 27.89 -7.16 8.07
N VAL A 42 27.20 -8.05 7.34
CA VAL A 42 25.79 -8.39 7.59
C VAL A 42 25.74 -9.44 8.68
N ASP A 43 25.85 -8.99 9.93
CA ASP A 43 25.88 -9.84 11.11
C ASP A 43 25.11 -9.22 12.29
N GLY A 44 25.07 -9.94 13.41
CA GLY A 44 24.43 -9.46 14.63
C GLY A 44 25.09 -8.21 15.23
N GLY A 45 26.36 -7.95 14.93
CA GLY A 45 27.09 -6.77 15.41
C GLY A 45 26.66 -5.48 14.73
N HIS A 46 26.16 -5.56 13.49
CA HIS A 46 25.71 -4.41 12.70
C HIS A 46 24.18 -4.38 12.49
N TYR A 47 23.44 -5.22 13.21
CA TYR A 47 21.99 -5.33 13.09
C TYR A 47 21.28 -3.98 13.27
N ASP A 48 21.60 -3.24 14.35
CA ASP A 48 20.97 -1.95 14.64
C ASP A 48 21.27 -0.90 13.57
N ASP A 49 22.47 -0.93 12.98
CA ASP A 49 22.84 -0.03 11.90
C ASP A 49 22.12 -0.37 10.60
N LEU A 50 21.98 -1.66 10.28
CA LEU A 50 21.21 -2.15 9.13
C LEU A 50 19.72 -1.81 9.27
N VAL A 51 19.14 -2.02 10.46
CA VAL A 51 17.75 -1.64 10.75
C VAL A 51 17.61 -0.13 10.65
N ARG A 52 18.52 0.66 11.24
CA ARG A 52 18.47 2.13 11.15
C ARG A 52 18.53 2.63 9.71
N VAL A 53 19.30 1.99 8.84
CA VAL A 53 19.35 2.33 7.41
C VAL A 53 18.08 1.88 6.68
N ALA A 54 17.60 0.67 6.93
CA ALA A 54 16.35 0.15 6.35
C ALA A 54 15.14 1.00 6.77
N VAL A 55 15.16 1.53 8.00
CA VAL A 55 14.16 2.42 8.58
C VAL A 55 14.47 3.91 8.26
N GLY A 56 15.63 4.19 7.66
CA GLY A 56 16.22 5.51 7.51
C GLY A 56 15.33 6.52 6.77
N ASN A 57 15.20 7.71 7.40
CA ASN A 57 14.41 8.87 6.98
C ASN A 57 12.88 8.67 6.86
N ARG A 58 12.28 7.82 7.69
CA ARG A 58 10.99 8.22 8.26
C ARG A 58 11.28 9.30 9.30
N GLU A 59 11.57 10.54 8.86
CA GLU A 59 11.36 11.70 9.74
C GLU A 59 9.99 11.47 10.36
N GLY A 60 9.91 11.52 11.70
CA GLY A 60 8.67 11.31 12.43
C GLY A 60 7.61 12.18 11.78
N TYR A 61 6.76 11.55 10.96
CA TYR A 61 5.81 12.27 10.15
C TYR A 61 4.95 13.04 11.14
N GLN A 62 5.04 14.36 11.10
CA GLN A 62 4.30 15.21 12.00
C GLN A 62 2.84 15.18 11.52
N TRP A 63 2.09 14.16 11.97
CA TRP A 63 0.74 13.91 11.47
C TRP A 63 -0.32 14.88 12.03
N GLU A 64 0.12 15.92 12.73
CA GLU A 64 -0.72 16.84 13.51
C GLU A 64 -0.65 18.28 12.98
N GLY A 65 -1.79 18.98 12.98
CA GLY A 65 -1.90 20.42 12.66
C GLY A 65 -2.66 20.76 11.38
N SER A 66 -2.96 22.05 11.22
CA SER A 66 -3.73 22.66 10.12
C SER A 66 -2.86 23.13 8.94
N ALA A 67 -1.54 22.94 9.01
CA ALA A 67 -0.59 23.40 7.99
C ALA A 67 0.06 22.20 7.28
N TRP A 68 -0.76 21.31 6.74
CA TRP A 68 -0.28 20.26 5.85
C TRP A 68 0.11 20.87 4.50
N ARG A 69 1.40 21.19 4.33
CA ARG A 69 2.00 21.23 2.99
C ARG A 69 2.35 19.79 2.67
N GLY A 70 1.69 19.18 1.70
CA GLY A 70 1.86 17.76 1.31
C GLY A 70 3.30 17.43 0.88
N GLY A 71 4.20 17.29 1.84
CA GLY A 71 5.64 17.07 1.65
C GLY A 71 6.10 15.64 1.88
N ALA A 72 5.27 14.77 2.43
CA ALA A 72 5.52 13.34 2.42
C ALA A 72 5.01 12.76 1.09
N THR A 73 5.92 12.52 0.14
CA THR A 73 5.59 11.77 -1.07
C THR A 73 5.29 10.32 -0.67
N VAL A 74 4.01 10.01 -0.44
CA VAL A 74 3.54 8.63 -0.26
C VAL A 74 3.98 7.83 -1.48
N SER A 75 4.67 6.71 -1.23
CA SER A 75 5.15 5.81 -2.27
C SER A 75 3.98 5.30 -3.12
N ARG A 76 4.20 5.00 -4.39
CA ARG A 76 3.12 4.53 -5.28
C ARG A 76 2.41 3.29 -4.71
N SER A 77 3.16 2.34 -4.16
CA SER A 77 2.61 1.12 -3.56
C SER A 77 1.76 1.39 -2.32
N ASP A 78 2.06 2.44 -1.54
CA ASP A 78 1.30 2.79 -0.34
C ASP A 78 0.03 3.59 -0.64
N ARG A 79 -0.08 4.25 -1.81
CA ARG A 79 -1.17 5.20 -2.09
C ARG A 79 -2.55 4.55 -2.10
N LEU A 80 -2.71 3.38 -2.71
CA LEU A 80 -4.01 2.69 -2.74
C LEU A 80 -4.44 2.26 -1.33
N ARG A 81 -3.51 1.69 -0.56
CA ARG A 81 -3.77 1.32 0.83
C ARG A 81 -4.10 2.53 1.70
N TYR A 82 -3.38 3.64 1.54
CA TYR A 82 -3.65 4.88 2.28
C TYR A 82 -4.91 5.59 1.82
N ALA A 83 -5.32 5.43 0.55
CA ALA A 83 -6.61 5.93 0.07
C ALA A 83 -7.77 5.28 0.81
N LEU A 84 -7.59 4.06 1.33
CA LEU A 84 -8.61 3.29 2.05
C LEU A 84 -8.50 3.46 3.56
N LEU A 85 -7.29 3.30 4.13
CA LEU A 85 -7.08 3.31 5.59
C LEU A 85 -7.00 4.74 6.16
N THR A 86 -6.40 5.66 5.40
CA THR A 86 -6.11 7.02 5.84
C THR A 86 -6.41 8.03 4.73
N PRO A 87 -7.63 8.07 4.19
CA PRO A 87 -7.96 8.79 2.95
C PRO A 87 -7.63 10.29 2.99
N ARG A 88 -7.54 10.89 4.18
CA ARG A 88 -7.13 12.30 4.34
C ARG A 88 -5.69 12.58 3.89
N LEU A 89 -4.85 11.56 3.79
CA LEU A 89 -3.47 11.68 3.30
C LEU A 89 -3.37 11.74 1.78
N ILE A 90 -4.35 11.16 1.10
CA ILE A 90 -4.36 11.02 -0.36
C ILE A 90 -5.34 12.00 -1.00
N ALA A 91 -6.52 12.17 -0.40
CA ALA A 91 -7.54 13.08 -0.91
C ALA A 91 -7.06 14.54 -0.84
N PRO A 92 -7.26 15.33 -1.90
CA PRO A 92 -6.89 16.74 -1.90
C PRO A 92 -7.68 17.52 -0.85
N HIS A 93 -7.03 18.52 -0.27
CA HIS A 93 -7.66 19.43 0.67
C HIS A 93 -8.79 20.22 -0.03
N PRO A 94 -9.97 20.43 0.60
CA PRO A 94 -11.10 21.12 -0.04
C PRO A 94 -10.78 22.53 -0.60
N ASN A 95 -9.81 23.22 0.01
CA ASN A 95 -9.40 24.56 -0.39
C ASN A 95 -8.19 24.58 -1.33
N LEU A 96 -7.67 23.41 -1.74
CA LEU A 96 -6.57 23.33 -2.69
C LEU A 96 -7.15 23.15 -4.09
N SER A 97 -6.81 24.03 -5.03
CA SER A 97 -7.16 23.86 -6.44
C SER A 97 -6.28 22.76 -7.03
N VAL A 98 -6.90 21.67 -7.47
CA VAL A 98 -6.24 20.60 -8.21
C VAL A 98 -6.81 20.61 -9.62
N SER A 99 -5.96 20.62 -10.64
CA SER A 99 -6.40 20.64 -12.05
C SER A 99 -6.87 19.27 -12.53
N GLU A 100 -6.32 18.19 -11.98
CA GLU A 100 -6.60 16.81 -12.39
C GLU A 100 -6.40 15.87 -11.20
N LEU A 101 -7.40 15.02 -10.93
CA LEU A 101 -7.28 14.02 -9.88
C LEU A 101 -6.48 12.82 -10.36
N SER A 102 -5.70 12.22 -9.46
CA SER A 102 -5.19 10.86 -9.65
C SER A 102 -6.27 9.83 -9.27
N PRO A 103 -6.21 8.58 -9.77
CA PRO A 103 -7.16 7.54 -9.40
C PRO A 103 -7.17 7.25 -7.90
N GLU A 104 -6.01 7.29 -7.22
CA GLU A 104 -5.95 7.07 -5.76
C GLU A 104 -6.57 8.24 -4.99
N SER A 105 -6.46 9.47 -5.52
CA SER A 105 -7.12 10.65 -4.96
C SER A 105 -8.64 10.56 -5.12
N ALA A 106 -9.11 10.12 -6.29
CA ALA A 106 -10.52 9.89 -6.55
C ALA A 106 -11.09 8.78 -5.64
N LEU A 107 -10.36 7.66 -5.49
CA LEU A 107 -10.70 6.59 -4.57
C LEU A 107 -10.77 7.08 -3.11
N ALA A 108 -9.80 7.90 -2.68
CA ALA A 108 -9.81 8.48 -1.34
C ALA A 108 -10.97 9.46 -1.09
N LEU A 109 -11.39 10.21 -2.11
CA LEU A 109 -12.58 11.07 -2.06
C LEU A 109 -13.85 10.24 -1.99
N LEU A 110 -13.93 9.12 -2.73
CA LEU A 110 -15.04 8.17 -2.72
C LEU A 110 -15.21 7.54 -1.33
N VAL A 111 -14.13 7.03 -0.73
CA VAL A 111 -14.14 6.49 0.65
C VAL A 111 -14.61 7.53 1.66
N LYS A 112 -14.32 8.81 1.43
CA LYS A 112 -14.80 9.93 2.26
C LYS A 112 -16.21 10.41 1.92
N MET A 113 -16.89 9.76 0.99
CA MET A 113 -18.19 10.15 0.46
C MET A 113 -18.25 11.60 -0.03
N ARG A 114 -17.13 12.13 -0.53
CA ARG A 114 -17.04 13.48 -1.15
C ARG A 114 -17.45 13.43 -2.61
N LEU A 115 -18.65 12.90 -2.89
CA LEU A 115 -19.13 12.65 -4.26
C LEU A 115 -19.22 13.92 -5.12
N HIS A 116 -19.47 15.08 -4.52
CA HIS A 116 -19.50 16.36 -5.23
C HIS A 116 -18.13 16.75 -5.86
N ASP A 117 -17.02 16.26 -5.30
CA ASP A 117 -15.68 16.47 -5.85
C ASP A 117 -15.34 15.43 -6.95
N LEU A 118 -16.21 14.44 -7.15
CA LEU A 118 -16.10 13.37 -8.15
C LEU A 118 -17.10 13.56 -9.32
N ASP A 119 -17.90 14.61 -9.26
CA ASP A 119 -18.85 14.95 -10.33
C ASP A 119 -18.07 15.54 -11.52
N SER A 120 -17.98 14.79 -12.61
CA SER A 120 -17.31 15.22 -13.85
C SER A 120 -17.99 16.41 -14.53
N THR A 121 -19.23 16.73 -14.13
CA THR A 121 -19.97 17.91 -14.61
C THR A 121 -19.81 19.13 -13.70
N ASN A 122 -19.08 18.99 -12.59
CA ASN A 122 -18.85 20.08 -11.65
C ASN A 122 -18.10 21.23 -12.36
N PRO A 123 -18.58 22.48 -12.26
CA PRO A 123 -17.95 23.64 -12.90
C PRO A 123 -16.58 24.00 -12.30
N ARG A 124 -16.15 23.36 -11.20
CA ARG A 124 -14.77 23.47 -10.71
C ARG A 124 -13.79 22.92 -11.74
N GLU A 125 -12.64 23.58 -11.89
CA GLU A 125 -11.60 23.21 -12.86
C GLU A 125 -10.95 21.82 -12.66
N THR A 126 -11.32 21.09 -11.60
CA THR A 126 -10.76 19.78 -11.28
C THR A 126 -11.33 18.72 -12.22
N LYS A 127 -10.47 18.20 -13.10
CA LYS A 127 -10.83 17.13 -14.03
C LYS A 127 -10.83 15.78 -13.32
N VAL A 128 -11.93 15.07 -13.46
CA VAL A 128 -12.12 13.66 -13.10
C VAL A 128 -12.82 12.98 -14.28
N PRO A 129 -12.37 11.79 -14.73
CA PRO A 129 -13.06 11.06 -15.78
C PRO A 129 -14.48 10.70 -15.34
N SER A 130 -15.40 10.54 -16.30
CA SER A 130 -16.68 9.89 -16.04
C SER A 130 -16.48 8.44 -15.57
N ILE A 131 -17.50 7.82 -14.99
CA ILE A 131 -17.39 6.41 -14.56
C ILE A 131 -17.15 5.49 -15.76
N GLU A 132 -17.77 5.76 -16.91
CA GLU A 132 -17.58 5.01 -18.15
C GLU A 132 -16.16 5.18 -18.72
N GLU A 133 -15.61 6.41 -18.68
CA GLU A 133 -14.22 6.68 -19.07
C GLU A 133 -13.23 5.99 -18.13
N ALA A 134 -13.49 6.02 -16.82
CA ALA A 134 -12.65 5.36 -15.83
C ALA A 134 -12.68 3.83 -15.96
N GLN A 135 -13.86 3.24 -16.23
CA GLN A 135 -14.03 1.80 -16.44
C GLN A 135 -13.29 1.30 -17.68
N SER A 136 -13.19 2.13 -18.73
CA SER A 136 -12.52 1.80 -19.99
C SER A 136 -11.08 2.33 -20.09
N SER A 137 -10.55 2.89 -19.00
CA SER A 137 -9.20 3.45 -18.94
C SER A 137 -8.11 2.40 -19.13
N ASP A 138 -6.99 2.76 -19.75
CA ASP A 138 -5.79 1.93 -19.79
C ASP A 138 -5.08 1.85 -18.42
N GLU A 139 -5.42 2.73 -17.47
CA GLU A 139 -4.87 2.70 -16.12
C GLU A 139 -5.75 1.85 -15.19
N TRP A 140 -5.20 0.74 -14.72
CA TRP A 140 -5.88 -0.20 -13.82
C TRP A 140 -6.50 0.48 -12.58
N ALA A 141 -5.83 1.50 -12.01
CA ALA A 141 -6.33 2.19 -10.82
C ALA A 141 -7.59 3.03 -11.09
N TRP A 142 -7.79 3.52 -12.33
CA TRP A 142 -9.06 4.16 -12.72
C TRP A 142 -10.19 3.13 -12.85
N GLN A 143 -9.89 1.94 -13.36
CA GLN A 143 -10.86 0.84 -13.40
C GLN A 143 -11.25 0.42 -11.98
N LEU A 144 -10.29 0.35 -11.04
CA LEU A 144 -10.55 0.09 -9.62
C LEU A 144 -11.46 1.15 -8.99
N TYR A 145 -11.19 2.42 -9.26
CA TYR A 145 -12.06 3.51 -8.82
C TYR A 145 -13.49 3.33 -9.35
N ALA A 146 -13.67 3.06 -10.65
CA ALA A 146 -14.98 2.86 -11.26
C ALA A 146 -15.74 1.67 -10.66
N ALA A 147 -15.07 0.52 -10.48
CA ALA A 147 -15.65 -0.66 -9.87
C ALA A 147 -16.06 -0.42 -8.40
N THR A 148 -15.24 0.30 -7.64
CA THR A 148 -15.56 0.67 -6.25
C THR A 148 -16.73 1.65 -6.20
N TYR A 149 -16.77 2.63 -7.12
CA TYR A 149 -17.86 3.59 -7.22
C TYR A 149 -19.19 2.88 -7.48
N GLY A 150 -19.23 1.96 -8.46
CA GLY A 150 -20.42 1.17 -8.74
C GLY A 150 -20.94 0.47 -7.48
N VAL A 151 -20.06 -0.14 -6.70
CA VAL A 151 -20.50 -0.91 -5.52
C VAL A 151 -21.05 -0.01 -4.43
N VAL A 152 -20.35 1.10 -4.17
CA VAL A 152 -20.66 2.03 -3.06
C VAL A 152 -21.84 2.93 -3.38
N VAL A 153 -21.97 3.39 -4.62
CA VAL A 153 -22.98 4.38 -5.02
C VAL A 153 -24.15 3.72 -5.74
N ASP A 154 -23.89 2.83 -6.69
CA ASP A 154 -24.93 2.23 -7.53
C ASP A 154 -25.46 0.90 -6.96
N GLY A 155 -24.72 0.30 -6.02
CA GLY A 155 -25.06 -0.99 -5.43
C GLY A 155 -24.69 -2.20 -6.29
N ASP A 156 -23.82 -2.05 -7.31
CA ASP A 156 -23.41 -3.11 -8.25
C ASP A 156 -21.90 -3.06 -8.54
N GLY A 157 -21.24 -4.17 -8.89
CA GLY A 157 -19.84 -4.14 -9.35
C GLY A 157 -18.81 -4.93 -8.53
N THR A 158 -19.24 -5.80 -7.60
CA THR A 158 -18.34 -6.74 -6.91
C THR A 158 -17.61 -7.68 -7.87
N GLU A 159 -18.18 -7.88 -9.05
CA GLU A 159 -17.70 -8.83 -10.05
C GLU A 159 -16.58 -8.16 -10.85
N ALA A 160 -16.71 -6.86 -11.11
CA ALA A 160 -15.63 -6.04 -11.65
C ALA A 160 -14.44 -5.97 -10.67
N LEU A 161 -14.69 -5.87 -9.35
CA LEU A 161 -13.63 -5.94 -8.35
C LEU A 161 -12.90 -7.29 -8.36
N SER A 162 -13.64 -8.40 -8.51
CA SER A 162 -13.07 -9.74 -8.61
C SER A 162 -12.16 -9.86 -9.83
N LEU A 163 -12.60 -9.36 -11.00
CA LEU A 163 -11.78 -9.34 -12.22
C LEU A 163 -10.51 -8.50 -12.06
N LEU A 164 -10.58 -7.39 -11.32
CA LEU A 164 -9.42 -6.52 -11.10
C LEU A 164 -8.34 -7.14 -10.21
N ILE A 165 -8.70 -8.10 -9.34
CA ILE A 165 -7.71 -8.92 -8.62
C ILE A 165 -6.88 -9.74 -9.62
N ASP A 166 -7.55 -10.37 -10.59
CA ASP A 166 -6.88 -11.23 -11.58
C ASP A 166 -6.03 -10.43 -12.59
N THR A 167 -6.47 -9.23 -12.95
CA THR A 167 -5.79 -8.39 -13.96
C THR A 167 -4.75 -7.42 -13.37
N ALA A 168 -4.58 -7.41 -12.03
CA ALA A 168 -3.63 -6.53 -11.37
C ALA A 168 -2.18 -6.80 -11.83
N GLY A 169 -1.50 -5.74 -12.28
CA GLY A 169 -0.13 -5.80 -12.81
C GLY A 169 0.95 -5.88 -11.73
N SER A 170 0.59 -5.61 -10.46
CA SER A 170 1.51 -5.63 -9.33
C SER A 170 0.85 -6.20 -8.06
N PRO A 171 1.65 -6.74 -7.10
CA PRO A 171 1.11 -7.29 -5.86
C PRO A 171 0.32 -6.29 -5.02
N PHE A 172 0.75 -5.03 -4.93
CA PHE A 172 0.04 -4.01 -4.14
C PHE A 172 -1.31 -3.61 -4.76
N GLU A 173 -1.44 -3.62 -6.09
CA GLU A 173 -2.72 -3.43 -6.79
C GLU A 173 -3.67 -4.59 -6.47
N ARG A 174 -3.15 -5.83 -6.55
CA ARG A 174 -3.90 -7.05 -6.22
C ARG A 174 -4.41 -7.03 -4.77
N ALA A 175 -3.53 -6.68 -3.84
CA ALA A 175 -3.88 -6.57 -2.42
C ALA A 175 -4.91 -5.47 -2.16
N ALA A 176 -4.84 -4.34 -2.86
CA ALA A 176 -5.81 -3.27 -2.74
C ALA A 176 -7.20 -3.69 -3.26
N ALA A 177 -7.27 -4.31 -4.44
CA ALA A 177 -8.53 -4.81 -5.00
C ALA A 177 -9.17 -5.87 -4.10
N ALA A 178 -8.39 -6.84 -3.61
CA ALA A 178 -8.88 -7.88 -2.72
C ALA A 178 -9.35 -7.32 -1.36
N SER A 179 -8.65 -6.34 -0.80
CA SER A 179 -9.07 -5.69 0.44
C SER A 179 -10.37 -4.91 0.27
N ILE A 180 -10.54 -4.18 -0.83
CA ILE A 180 -11.79 -3.47 -1.18
C ILE A 180 -12.93 -4.47 -1.37
N ALA A 181 -12.71 -5.50 -2.19
CA ALA A 181 -13.70 -6.55 -2.44
C ALA A 181 -14.12 -7.22 -1.13
N CYS A 182 -13.16 -7.57 -0.28
CA CYS A 182 -13.42 -8.19 1.01
C CYS A 182 -14.28 -7.29 1.91
N ALA A 183 -13.92 -6.01 2.05
CA ALA A 183 -14.70 -5.06 2.84
C ALA A 183 -16.16 -4.99 2.35
N LEU A 184 -16.36 -4.82 1.03
CA LEU A 184 -17.68 -4.62 0.45
C LEU A 184 -18.54 -5.88 0.42
N LEU A 185 -17.95 -7.06 0.18
CA LEU A 185 -18.65 -8.34 0.23
C LEU A 185 -19.11 -8.68 1.65
N VAL A 186 -18.30 -8.36 2.67
CA VAL A 186 -18.73 -8.52 4.07
C VAL A 186 -19.94 -7.64 4.38
N GLU A 187 -19.94 -6.37 3.96
CA GLU A 187 -21.12 -5.48 4.14
C GLU A 187 -22.38 -6.00 3.42
N ARG A 188 -22.21 -6.84 2.38
CA ARG A 188 -23.30 -7.50 1.64
C ARG A 188 -23.74 -8.84 2.23
N GLY A 189 -23.11 -9.29 3.31
CA GLY A 189 -23.40 -10.58 3.91
C GLY A 189 -22.83 -11.77 3.13
N GLU A 190 -21.76 -11.55 2.36
CA GLU A 190 -21.02 -12.58 1.62
C GLU A 190 -19.59 -12.80 2.18
N PRO A 191 -19.41 -13.05 3.50
CA PRO A 191 -18.08 -13.21 4.08
C PRO A 191 -17.31 -14.45 3.59
N ASP A 192 -18.00 -15.51 3.15
CA ASP A 192 -17.35 -16.69 2.55
C ASP A 192 -16.64 -16.35 1.24
N ARG A 193 -17.32 -15.62 0.35
CA ARG A 193 -16.76 -15.15 -0.93
C ARG A 193 -15.62 -14.16 -0.69
N ALA A 194 -15.79 -13.26 0.27
CA ALA A 194 -14.76 -12.33 0.70
C ALA A 194 -13.49 -13.06 1.20
N LEU A 195 -13.68 -14.13 1.99
CA LEU A 195 -12.61 -14.97 2.51
C LEU A 195 -11.86 -15.69 1.40
N GLU A 196 -12.57 -16.27 0.43
CA GLU A 196 -11.99 -16.97 -0.71
C GLU A 196 -11.05 -16.06 -1.50
N LEU A 197 -11.55 -14.89 -1.92
CA LEU A 197 -10.77 -13.92 -2.72
C LEU A 197 -9.52 -13.43 -1.97
N ALA A 198 -9.65 -13.06 -0.70
CA ALA A 198 -8.52 -12.55 0.07
C ALA A 198 -7.49 -13.65 0.39
N SER A 199 -7.95 -14.88 0.65
CA SER A 199 -7.05 -16.01 0.93
C SER A 199 -6.24 -16.40 -0.29
N GLN A 200 -6.85 -16.39 -1.48
CA GLN A 200 -6.15 -16.67 -2.74
C GLN A 200 -4.99 -15.69 -2.98
N VAL A 201 -5.17 -14.40 -2.67
CA VAL A 201 -4.10 -13.40 -2.79
C VAL A 201 -2.99 -13.65 -1.76
N VAL A 202 -3.35 -13.95 -0.52
CA VAL A 202 -2.36 -14.26 0.54
C VAL A 202 -1.57 -15.54 0.25
N GLU A 203 -2.22 -16.56 -0.31
CA GLU A 203 -1.59 -17.83 -0.70
C GLU A 203 -0.62 -17.68 -1.88
N GLY A 204 -0.77 -16.63 -2.69
CA GLY A 204 0.19 -16.27 -3.73
C GLY A 204 1.57 -15.85 -3.19
N ASP A 205 1.65 -15.46 -1.91
CA ASP A 205 2.89 -15.12 -1.17
C ASP A 205 3.80 -14.08 -1.89
N ASP A 206 3.20 -13.15 -2.63
CA ASP A 206 3.90 -12.07 -3.36
C ASP A 206 3.70 -10.69 -2.73
N CYS A 207 2.89 -10.60 -1.67
CA CYS A 207 2.54 -9.34 -1.01
C CYS A 207 3.67 -8.83 -0.11
N GLU A 208 3.91 -7.53 -0.14
CA GLU A 208 4.75 -6.86 0.85
C GLU A 208 4.19 -7.08 2.27
N PRO A 209 5.02 -7.12 3.33
CA PRO A 209 4.58 -7.46 4.68
C PRO A 209 3.40 -6.62 5.18
N ALA A 210 3.35 -5.37 4.76
CA ALA A 210 2.35 -4.41 5.19
C ALA A 210 1.00 -4.58 4.46
N ASP A 211 1.02 -5.09 3.23
CA ASP A 211 -0.18 -5.45 2.45
C ASP A 211 -0.68 -6.85 2.87
N HIS A 212 0.25 -7.78 3.13
CA HIS A 212 -0.06 -9.09 3.70
C HIS A 212 -0.77 -8.95 5.06
N ALA A 213 -0.24 -8.13 5.97
CA ALA A 213 -0.88 -7.85 7.26
C ALA A 213 -2.27 -7.19 7.12
N TRP A 214 -2.43 -6.34 6.10
CA TRP A 214 -3.71 -5.70 5.81
C TRP A 214 -4.75 -6.73 5.34
N LEU A 215 -4.39 -7.62 4.41
CA LEU A 215 -5.26 -8.71 3.96
C LEU A 215 -5.59 -9.70 5.08
N LEU A 216 -4.61 -10.06 5.93
CA LEU A 216 -4.85 -10.92 7.10
C LEU A 216 -5.87 -10.31 8.08
N THR A 217 -5.91 -8.99 8.20
CA THR A 217 -6.91 -8.30 9.03
C THR A 217 -8.32 -8.48 8.44
N HIS A 218 -8.45 -8.37 7.13
CA HIS A 218 -9.69 -8.64 6.40
C HIS A 218 -10.12 -10.11 6.50
N ILE A 219 -9.20 -11.06 6.32
CA ILE A 219 -9.45 -12.49 6.51
C ILE A 219 -9.91 -12.80 7.95
N ALA A 220 -9.25 -12.21 8.96
CA ALA A 220 -9.66 -12.36 10.36
C ALA A 220 -11.09 -11.88 10.58
N ARG A 221 -11.47 -10.74 9.98
CA ARG A 221 -12.85 -10.25 9.99
C ARG A 221 -13.80 -11.26 9.36
N CYS A 222 -13.51 -11.78 8.17
CA CYS A 222 -14.36 -12.78 7.51
C CYS A 222 -14.59 -14.01 8.39
N PHE A 223 -13.54 -14.55 9.02
CA PHE A 223 -13.70 -15.65 9.97
C PHE A 223 -14.61 -15.28 11.14
N ALA A 224 -14.48 -14.08 11.70
CA ALA A 224 -15.35 -13.62 12.78
C ALA A 224 -16.82 -13.51 12.35
N GLU A 225 -17.09 -12.97 11.16
CA GLU A 225 -18.46 -12.87 10.59
C GLU A 225 -19.08 -14.26 10.35
N LEU A 226 -18.25 -15.27 10.05
CA LEU A 226 -18.65 -16.67 9.91
C LEU A 226 -18.76 -17.42 11.24
N GLY A 227 -18.49 -16.77 12.38
CA GLY A 227 -18.48 -17.40 13.71
C GLY A 227 -17.26 -18.29 13.99
N ARG A 228 -16.23 -18.24 13.14
CA ARG A 228 -14.98 -19.01 13.21
C ARG A 228 -13.92 -18.25 14.03
N PHE A 229 -14.22 -18.04 15.31
CA PHE A 229 -13.44 -17.13 16.17
C PHE A 229 -12.00 -17.60 16.47
N GLU A 230 -11.75 -18.91 16.44
CA GLU A 230 -10.41 -19.46 16.64
C GLU A 230 -9.50 -19.08 15.46
N GLU A 231 -9.95 -19.32 14.24
CA GLU A 231 -9.22 -18.91 13.03
C GLU A 231 -9.07 -17.39 12.94
N ALA A 232 -10.12 -16.63 13.30
CA ALA A 232 -10.03 -15.17 13.37
C ALA A 232 -8.91 -14.71 14.32
N SER A 233 -8.82 -15.33 15.50
CA SER A 233 -7.81 -15.03 16.51
C SER A 233 -6.41 -15.39 16.04
N GLU A 234 -6.25 -16.54 15.37
CA GLU A 234 -4.97 -16.96 14.78
C GLU A 234 -4.44 -15.91 13.78
N LYS A 235 -5.30 -15.44 12.88
CA LYS A 235 -4.91 -14.42 11.88
C LYS A 235 -4.59 -13.08 12.53
N ALA A 236 -5.36 -12.64 13.52
CA ALA A 236 -5.08 -11.41 14.26
C ALA A 236 -3.74 -11.47 15.02
N LEU A 237 -3.43 -12.60 15.67
CA LEU A 237 -2.13 -12.82 16.33
C LEU A 237 -0.97 -12.81 15.33
N LYS A 238 -1.18 -13.38 14.13
CA LYS A 238 -0.17 -13.32 13.06
C LYS A 238 0.12 -11.86 12.66
N VAL A 239 -0.91 -11.03 12.48
CA VAL A 239 -0.75 -9.59 12.20
C VAL A 239 0.03 -8.89 13.32
N GLN A 240 -0.31 -9.15 14.59
CA GLN A 240 0.41 -8.57 15.73
C GLN A 240 1.90 -8.97 15.74
N SER A 241 2.20 -10.24 15.41
CA SER A 241 3.58 -10.72 15.34
C SER A 241 4.40 -10.02 14.24
N MET A 242 3.74 -9.60 13.15
CA MET A 242 4.38 -8.83 12.07
C MET A 242 4.70 -7.39 12.51
N GLN A 243 3.91 -6.81 13.42
CA GLN A 243 4.15 -5.47 13.99
C GLN A 243 5.23 -5.48 15.09
N GLY A 244 5.43 -6.61 15.78
CA GLY A 244 6.29 -6.73 16.96
C GLY A 244 7.80 -6.86 16.71
N LEU A 245 8.26 -6.87 15.46
CA LEU A 245 9.67 -7.09 15.12
C LEU A 245 10.68 -5.96 15.47
N PRO A 246 10.31 -4.74 15.92
CA PRO A 246 11.29 -3.79 16.46
C PRO A 246 11.30 -3.56 17.98
N ALA A 247 10.43 -4.17 18.80
CA ALA A 247 10.16 -3.64 20.15
C ALA A 247 10.47 -4.55 21.36
N LEU A 248 10.97 -5.78 21.20
CA LEU A 248 11.21 -6.66 22.34
C LEU A 248 12.51 -7.46 22.21
N ARG A 249 13.65 -6.82 22.50
CA ARG A 249 14.78 -7.48 23.19
C ARG A 249 15.45 -6.46 24.12
N SER A 250 15.23 -6.67 25.42
CA SER A 250 15.93 -6.06 26.55
C SER A 250 17.40 -6.42 26.58
#